data_AF-A0A0D8HCJ2-F1
#
_entry.id   AF-A0A0D8HCJ2-F1
#
_cell.length_a   1.000
_cell.length_b   1.000
_cell.length_c   1.000
_cell.angle_alpha   90.00
_cell.angle_beta   90.00
_cell.angle_gamma   90.00
#
_symmetry.space_group_name_H-M   'P 1'
#
loop_
_entity.id
_entity.type
_entity.pdbx_description
1 polymer ?
#
loop_
_entity_poly.entity_id
_entity_poly.type
_entity_poly.pdbx_seq_one_letter_code
_entity_poly.pdbx_strand_id
1 'polypeptide(L)'
;MDMKTKTPSSNGASVPRRVFVGLSVGGVGLVVAGSGLKNLLGGSALAGIAGISGYQIYTVTNGFPTTNNSSFRLEVRGQVANNLTLSLENLAIMHTPDLVATFHCVTGWSVPNQRFGGVTLSKVIEMAQPASSAKYVNFRSFDGVYTESLPLNQAMSNGTMLVTHLDGVPLPLEHGGPLRLFVNKSYGYKSIKWLKDVELSNSPITGYWENYGYPADARIPQS
;
A
#
# COMPACT_ATOMS: atom_id res chain seq x y z
N MET A 1 -50.30 8.11 -58.49
CA MET A 1 -50.18 9.32 -59.32
C MET A 1 -48.91 10.04 -58.93
N ASP A 2 -47.99 10.09 -59.87
CA ASP A 2 -46.80 10.94 -59.87
C ASP A 2 -47.16 12.42 -59.63
N MET A 3 -46.22 13.21 -59.08
CA MET A 3 -45.36 14.08 -59.91
C MET A 3 -44.76 15.27 -59.12
N LYS A 4 -43.42 15.39 -59.23
CA LYS A 4 -42.57 16.61 -59.29
C LYS A 4 -42.13 17.39 -58.02
N THR A 5 -40.86 17.12 -57.66
CA THR A 5 -39.67 18.02 -57.71
C THR A 5 -39.77 19.50 -57.33
N LYS A 6 -38.92 19.96 -56.37
CA LYS A 6 -38.05 21.15 -56.51
C LYS A 6 -36.96 21.24 -55.41
N THR A 7 -35.68 21.17 -55.80
CA THR A 7 -34.49 21.77 -55.13
C THR A 7 -34.34 23.24 -55.61
N PRO A 8 -33.39 24.11 -55.17
CA PRO A 8 -32.27 23.94 -54.23
C PRO A 8 -32.05 25.12 -53.24
N SER A 9 -31.12 24.96 -52.28
CA SER A 9 -30.22 26.05 -51.88
C SER A 9 -28.93 25.49 -51.27
N SER A 10 -27.83 25.88 -51.90
CA SER A 10 -26.44 25.63 -51.59
C SER A 10 -25.94 26.46 -50.40
N ASN A 11 -25.01 25.92 -49.62
CA ASN A 11 -23.82 26.67 -49.20
C ASN A 11 -22.64 25.71 -48.98
N GLY A 12 -21.56 25.96 -49.73
CA GLY A 12 -20.30 25.21 -49.77
C GLY A 12 -19.46 25.34 -48.49
N ALA A 13 -18.60 24.35 -48.23
CA ALA A 13 -17.18 24.30 -48.65
C ALA A 13 -16.27 25.14 -47.73
N SER A 14 -15.04 24.80 -47.37
CA SER A 14 -14.14 23.66 -47.55
C SER A 14 -12.90 23.99 -46.70
N VAL A 15 -12.38 23.06 -45.88
CA VAL A 15 -11.22 23.32 -45.00
C VAL A 15 -9.91 23.00 -45.74
N PRO A 16 -8.94 23.92 -45.84
CA PRO A 16 -7.70 23.68 -46.58
C PRO A 16 -6.66 22.92 -45.76
N ARG A 17 -5.97 21.98 -46.43
CA ARG A 17 -4.69 21.39 -46.01
C ARG A 17 -3.59 22.43 -46.08
N ARG A 18 -2.91 22.69 -44.96
CA ARG A 18 -1.49 23.08 -44.82
C ARG A 18 -1.18 23.24 -43.33
N VAL A 19 -0.63 22.20 -42.69
CA VAL A 19 -0.01 22.33 -41.36
C VAL A 19 1.45 22.67 -41.57
N PHE A 20 1.81 23.87 -41.13
CA PHE A 20 3.16 24.38 -41.04
C PHE A 20 3.93 23.58 -39.99
N VAL A 21 5.17 23.22 -40.33
CA VAL A 21 6.19 22.71 -39.42
C VAL A 21 6.53 23.81 -38.41
N GLY A 22 6.41 23.49 -37.12
CA GLY A 22 6.83 24.34 -36.02
C GLY A 22 7.43 23.49 -34.91
N LEU A 23 8.75 23.31 -34.96
CA LEU A 23 9.57 22.78 -33.88
C LEU A 23 9.62 23.79 -32.73
N SER A 24 9.07 23.44 -31.57
CA SER A 24 9.38 24.13 -30.32
C SER A 24 9.15 23.20 -29.13
N VAL A 25 10.29 22.74 -28.59
CA VAL A 25 10.63 22.36 -27.20
C VAL A 25 9.58 21.60 -26.39
N GLY A 26 9.95 20.36 -26.03
CA GLY A 26 9.15 19.43 -25.25
C GLY A 26 8.69 19.99 -23.90
N GLY A 27 7.38 20.02 -23.73
CA GLY A 27 6.68 20.05 -22.46
C GLY A 27 5.43 19.19 -22.62
N VAL A 28 5.39 18.03 -21.98
CA VAL A 28 4.17 17.20 -21.94
C VAL A 28 3.22 17.85 -20.93
N GLY A 29 2.40 18.77 -21.44
CA GLY A 29 1.20 19.26 -20.77
C GLY A 29 0.04 18.30 -21.02
N LEU A 30 -0.54 17.76 -19.95
CA LEU A 30 -1.73 16.93 -19.99
C LEU A 30 -2.96 17.79 -20.31
N VAL A 31 -3.54 17.60 -21.49
CA VAL A 31 -4.83 18.22 -21.86
C VAL A 31 -5.95 17.21 -21.56
N VAL A 32 -6.77 17.50 -20.54
CA VAL A 32 -8.02 16.76 -20.28
C VAL A 32 -9.16 17.51 -20.96
N ALA A 33 -9.69 16.94 -22.05
CA ALA A 33 -10.94 17.36 -22.66
C ALA A 33 -11.91 16.16 -22.66
N GLY A 34 -13.03 16.32 -21.97
CA GLY A 34 -13.96 15.25 -21.65
C GLY A 34 -14.85 14.83 -22.81
N SER A 35 -15.15 13.52 -22.84
CA SER A 35 -16.48 12.88 -23.01
C SER A 35 -16.27 11.47 -23.59
N GLY A 36 -16.48 10.44 -22.76
CA GLY A 36 -16.53 9.05 -23.21
C GLY A 36 -15.47 8.12 -22.61
N LEU A 37 -15.51 7.90 -21.29
CA LEU A 37 -14.81 6.77 -20.66
C LEU A 37 -15.85 5.68 -20.34
N LYS A 38 -16.24 4.91 -21.35
CA LYS A 38 -16.95 3.64 -21.19
C LYS A 38 -16.10 2.56 -21.87
N ASN A 39 -15.72 1.55 -21.11
CA ASN A 39 -14.89 0.37 -21.46
C ASN A 39 -13.40 0.42 -21.05
N LEU A 40 -13.15 0.55 -19.74
CA LEU A 40 -11.89 0.07 -19.13
C LEU A 40 -12.22 -0.84 -17.93
N LEU A 41 -12.80 -2.00 -18.22
CA LEU A 41 -12.83 -3.15 -17.30
C LEU A 41 -12.54 -4.40 -18.14
N GLY A 42 -11.30 -4.89 -18.06
CA GLY A 42 -10.86 -6.08 -18.77
C GLY A 42 -9.36 -6.06 -19.06
N GLY A 43 -8.54 -6.12 -18.01
CA GLY A 43 -7.08 -6.22 -18.15
C GLY A 43 -6.35 -5.70 -16.93
N SER A 44 -5.42 -6.49 -16.42
CA SER A 44 -4.58 -6.24 -15.24
C SER A 44 -4.07 -4.80 -15.16
N ALA A 45 -4.69 -3.97 -14.33
CA ALA A 45 -4.16 -2.66 -13.97
C ALA A 45 -3.12 -2.81 -12.84
N LEU A 46 -2.05 -3.56 -13.12
CA LEU A 46 -0.78 -3.40 -12.42
C LEU A 46 0.01 -2.35 -13.20
N ALA A 47 -0.49 -1.12 -13.22
CA ALA A 47 0.34 0.01 -13.60
C ALA A 47 1.29 0.23 -12.43
N GLY A 48 2.46 -0.41 -12.48
CA GLY A 48 3.52 -0.19 -11.51
C GLY A 48 3.72 1.31 -11.35
N ILE A 49 3.56 1.81 -10.13
CA ILE A 49 3.88 3.21 -9.83
C ILE A 49 5.37 3.38 -10.15
N ALA A 50 5.71 4.40 -10.93
CA ALA A 50 7.07 4.65 -11.38
C ALA A 50 8.06 4.53 -10.19
N GLY A 51 8.87 3.47 -10.18
CA GLY A 51 9.86 3.20 -9.13
C GLY A 51 9.69 1.86 -8.39
N ILE A 52 8.47 1.35 -8.20
CA ILE A 52 8.25 0.09 -7.46
C ILE A 52 8.00 -1.05 -8.46
N SER A 53 8.89 -2.06 -8.46
CA SER A 53 8.84 -3.18 -9.41
C SER A 53 9.23 -4.51 -8.77
N GLY A 54 8.97 -5.62 -9.45
CA GLY A 54 9.35 -6.97 -9.01
C GLY A 54 8.40 -7.64 -7.99
N TYR A 55 7.39 -6.91 -7.49
CA TYR A 55 6.39 -7.48 -6.59
C TYR A 55 5.29 -8.22 -7.34
N GLN A 56 4.92 -9.38 -6.81
CA GLN A 56 3.61 -9.99 -7.09
C GLN A 56 2.62 -9.54 -6.01
N ILE A 57 1.51 -8.95 -6.42
CA ILE A 57 0.51 -8.41 -5.50
C ILE A 57 -0.50 -9.49 -5.12
N TYR A 58 -0.54 -9.79 -3.82
CA TYR A 58 -1.59 -10.63 -3.21
C TYR A 58 -2.51 -9.79 -2.33
N THR A 59 -3.79 -10.13 -2.36
CA THR A 59 -4.84 -9.68 -1.45
C THR A 59 -5.72 -10.88 -1.08
N VAL A 60 -6.26 -10.88 0.13
CA VAL A 60 -7.17 -11.94 0.63
C VAL A 60 -8.64 -11.52 0.56
N THR A 61 -8.90 -10.31 0.08
CA THR A 61 -10.22 -9.72 -0.09
C THR A 61 -10.48 -9.38 -1.55
N ASN A 62 -11.74 -9.12 -1.90
CA ASN A 62 -12.11 -8.68 -3.25
C ASN A 62 -11.72 -7.21 -3.45
N GLY A 63 -10.51 -6.99 -3.96
CA GLY A 63 -9.95 -5.66 -4.23
C GLY A 63 -9.04 -5.15 -3.11
N PHE A 64 -8.86 -3.82 -3.09
CA PHE A 64 -8.04 -3.14 -2.09
C PHE A 64 -8.94 -2.19 -1.27
N PRO A 65 -9.00 -2.31 0.06
CA PRO A 65 -9.77 -1.40 0.88
C PRO A 65 -9.20 0.02 0.78
N THR A 66 -10.06 1.04 0.77
CA THR A 66 -9.59 2.43 0.72
C THR A 66 -9.89 3.13 2.04
N THR A 67 -9.07 4.12 2.36
CA THR A 67 -9.26 5.00 3.51
C THR A 67 -8.85 6.41 3.11
N ASN A 68 -9.41 7.42 3.79
CA ASN A 68 -9.01 8.80 3.58
C ASN A 68 -7.79 9.11 4.46
N ASN A 69 -6.68 9.51 3.84
CA ASN A 69 -5.41 9.79 4.52
C ASN A 69 -5.54 10.84 5.64
N SER A 70 -6.40 11.85 5.48
CA SER A 70 -6.60 12.91 6.48
C SER A 70 -7.33 12.41 7.73
N SER A 71 -8.24 11.44 7.56
CA SER A 71 -8.98 10.82 8.67
C SER A 71 -8.36 9.52 9.17
N PHE A 72 -7.32 9.02 8.51
CA PHE A 72 -6.63 7.79 8.91
C PHE A 72 -6.05 7.94 10.32
N ARG A 73 -6.30 6.95 11.18
CA ARG A 73 -5.73 6.84 12.51
C ARG A 73 -5.27 5.40 12.74
N LEU A 74 -4.03 5.26 13.19
CA LEU A 74 -3.50 4.03 13.73
C LEU A 74 -3.75 4.02 15.25
N GLU A 75 -4.45 3.01 15.73
CA GLU A 75 -4.65 2.81 17.16
C GLU A 75 -3.53 1.92 17.73
N VAL A 76 -2.91 2.36 18.83
CA VAL A 76 -1.96 1.57 19.63
C VAL A 76 -2.53 1.42 21.02
N ARG A 77 -2.88 0.20 21.41
CA ARG A 77 -3.69 -0.07 22.60
C ARG A 77 -3.33 -1.39 23.29
N GLY A 78 -4.12 -1.74 24.29
CA GLY A 78 -4.02 -3.01 25.02
C GLY A 78 -3.22 -2.85 26.31
N GLN A 79 -2.22 -3.71 26.51
CA GLN A 79 -1.35 -3.71 27.69
C GLN A 79 -0.28 -2.61 27.61
N VAL A 80 -0.73 -1.36 27.59
CA VAL A 80 0.08 -0.15 27.48
C VAL A 80 -0.36 0.85 28.56
N ALA A 81 0.57 1.70 29.04
CA ALA A 81 0.20 2.79 29.93
C ALA A 81 -0.43 3.96 29.17
N ASN A 82 0.01 4.19 27.92
CA ASN A 82 -0.48 5.27 27.06
C ASN A 82 -1.08 4.67 25.79
N ASN A 83 -2.41 4.70 25.68
CA ASN A 83 -3.05 4.44 24.38
C ASN A 83 -2.71 5.59 23.42
N LEU A 84 -2.31 5.26 22.20
CA LEU A 84 -1.95 6.24 21.16
C LEU A 84 -2.92 6.14 20.00
N THR A 85 -3.29 7.30 19.46
CA THR A 85 -4.06 7.42 18.22
C THR A 85 -3.24 8.29 17.27
N LEU A 86 -2.56 7.65 16.32
CA LEU A 86 -1.53 8.30 15.49
C LEU A 86 -2.05 8.60 14.09
N SER A 87 -1.91 9.84 13.64
CA SER A 87 -2.13 10.24 12.24
C SER A 87 -0.92 9.89 11.37
N LEU A 88 -1.09 9.97 10.04
CA LEU A 88 0.04 9.85 9.11
C LEU A 88 1.09 10.96 9.32
N GLU A 89 0.66 12.16 9.75
CA GLU A 89 1.57 13.25 10.10
C GLU A 89 2.39 12.93 11.34
N ASN A 90 1.79 12.34 12.38
CA ASN A 90 2.53 11.90 13.56
C ASN A 90 3.59 10.87 13.17
N LEU A 91 3.23 9.89 12.32
CA LEU A 91 4.16 8.88 11.83
C LEU A 91 5.30 9.48 10.99
N ALA A 92 5.01 10.51 10.19
CA ALA A 92 6.02 11.22 9.41
C ALA A 92 7.00 12.02 10.29
N ILE A 93 6.52 12.64 11.37
CA ILE A 93 7.39 13.34 12.35
C ILE A 93 8.32 12.35 13.07
N MET A 94 7.85 11.13 13.32
CA MET A 94 8.61 10.07 14.00
C MET A 94 9.49 9.24 13.07
N HIS A 95 9.67 9.67 11.82
CA HIS A 95 10.39 8.89 10.81
C HIS A 95 11.79 8.50 11.28
N THR A 96 12.11 7.22 11.15
CA THR A 96 13.43 6.64 11.47
C THR A 96 14.25 6.45 10.20
N PRO A 97 15.58 6.18 10.26
CA PRO A 97 16.33 5.86 9.06
C PRO A 97 15.68 4.72 8.25
N ASP A 98 15.65 4.87 6.92
CA ASP A 98 15.11 3.85 6.01
C ASP A 98 15.85 2.52 6.18
N LEU A 99 15.10 1.42 6.07
CA LEU A 99 15.66 0.08 6.04
C LEU A 99 15.77 -0.40 4.58
N VAL A 100 16.98 -0.73 4.15
CA VAL A 100 17.18 -1.46 2.89
C VAL A 100 17.20 -2.95 3.19
N ALA A 101 16.24 -3.70 2.65
CA ALA A 101 16.11 -5.13 2.87
C ALA A 101 15.55 -5.86 1.65
N THR A 102 15.62 -7.18 1.66
CA THR A 102 14.97 -8.03 0.65
C THR A 102 13.59 -8.44 1.17
N PHE A 103 12.56 -8.27 0.33
CA PHE A 103 11.25 -8.84 0.59
C PHE A 103 11.21 -10.28 0.08
N HIS A 104 10.81 -11.23 0.93
CA HIS A 104 10.72 -12.64 0.55
C HIS A 104 9.27 -13.12 0.62
N CYS A 105 8.76 -13.66 -0.48
CA CYS A 105 7.46 -14.32 -0.50
C CYS A 105 7.61 -15.81 -0.26
N VAL A 106 6.67 -16.37 0.50
CA VAL A 106 6.61 -17.82 0.75
C VAL A 106 6.37 -18.63 -0.53
N THR A 107 5.83 -18.00 -1.59
CA THR A 107 5.60 -18.63 -2.90
C THR A 107 6.83 -18.65 -3.82
N GLY A 108 8.02 -18.35 -3.28
CA GLY A 108 9.29 -18.62 -3.96
C GLY A 108 9.89 -17.46 -4.76
N TRP A 109 9.33 -16.24 -4.66
CA TRP A 109 9.92 -15.04 -5.26
C TRP A 109 10.41 -14.07 -4.19
N SER A 110 11.35 -13.21 -4.55
CA SER A 110 11.91 -12.18 -3.67
C SER A 110 12.19 -10.89 -4.44
N VAL A 111 12.15 -9.76 -3.75
CA VAL A 111 12.51 -8.45 -4.30
C VAL A 111 13.66 -7.88 -3.48
N PRO A 112 14.89 -7.84 -4.03
CA PRO A 112 16.05 -7.35 -3.30
C PRO A 112 16.08 -5.82 -3.23
N ASN A 113 16.92 -5.30 -2.33
CA ASN A 113 17.31 -3.89 -2.23
C ASN A 113 16.13 -2.90 -2.12
N GLN A 114 15.07 -3.32 -1.44
CA GLN A 114 13.88 -2.51 -1.23
C GLN A 114 14.11 -1.53 -0.09
N ARG A 115 13.86 -0.24 -0.34
CA ARG A 115 14.01 0.81 0.68
C ARG A 115 12.67 1.08 1.35
N PHE A 116 12.53 0.58 2.57
CA PHE A 116 11.34 0.76 3.41
C PHE A 116 11.48 2.01 4.26
N GLY A 117 10.63 3.01 4.03
CA GLY A 117 10.58 4.26 4.77
C GLY A 117 9.38 4.33 5.72
N GLY A 118 9.58 4.90 6.91
CA GLY A 118 8.59 4.98 7.97
C GLY A 118 9.20 5.07 9.36
N VAL A 119 8.58 4.42 10.34
CA VAL A 119 9.02 4.42 11.75
C VAL A 119 9.23 2.98 12.23
N THR A 120 10.28 2.73 13.03
CA THR A 120 10.44 1.41 13.67
C THR A 120 9.27 1.15 14.61
N LEU A 121 8.78 -0.09 14.62
CA LEU A 121 7.69 -0.46 15.52
C LEU A 121 8.10 -0.33 17.00
N SER A 122 9.37 -0.60 17.31
CA SER A 122 9.94 -0.40 18.65
C SER A 122 9.73 1.02 19.17
N LYS A 123 9.96 2.04 18.34
CA LYS A 123 9.79 3.45 18.73
C LYS A 123 8.36 3.76 19.13
N VAL A 124 7.38 3.26 18.38
CA VAL A 124 5.95 3.44 18.65
C VAL A 124 5.54 2.69 19.93
N ILE A 125 6.03 1.46 20.11
CA ILE A 125 5.76 0.67 21.32
C ILE A 125 6.33 1.37 22.55
N GLU A 126 7.57 1.87 22.51
CA GLU A 126 8.20 2.58 23.62
C GLU A 126 7.39 3.81 24.06
N MET A 127 6.85 4.57 23.11
CA MET A 127 5.98 5.71 23.39
C MET A 127 4.68 5.31 24.08
N ALA A 128 4.13 4.13 23.73
CA ALA A 128 2.94 3.58 24.37
C ALA A 128 3.23 3.08 25.81
N GLN A 129 4.51 2.87 26.17
CA GLN A 129 4.95 2.35 27.47
C GLN A 129 4.32 0.97 27.78
N PRO A 130 4.86 -0.12 27.19
CA PRO A 130 4.27 -1.45 27.33
C PRO A 130 4.31 -1.92 28.78
N ALA A 131 3.23 -2.57 29.24
CA ALA A 131 3.23 -3.24 30.53
C ALA A 131 4.20 -4.43 30.52
N SER A 132 4.78 -4.77 31.68
CA SER A 132 5.70 -5.91 31.82
C SER A 132 5.06 -7.27 31.50
N SER A 133 3.73 -7.34 31.58
CA SER A 133 2.92 -8.50 31.20
C SER A 133 2.74 -8.67 29.68
N ALA A 134 3.01 -7.64 28.87
CA ALA A 134 2.91 -7.74 27.42
C ALA A 134 3.97 -8.71 26.87
N LYS A 135 3.52 -9.68 26.07
CA LYS A 135 4.36 -10.71 25.43
C LYS A 135 4.19 -10.77 23.92
N TYR A 136 3.09 -10.22 23.39
CA TYR A 136 2.76 -10.23 21.98
C TYR A 136 2.27 -8.86 21.53
N VAL A 137 2.41 -8.62 20.22
CA VAL A 137 1.84 -7.49 19.51
C VAL A 137 0.93 -8.04 18.42
N ASN A 138 -0.35 -7.73 18.52
CA ASN A 138 -1.41 -8.20 17.63
C ASN A 138 -1.79 -7.08 16.66
N PHE A 139 -1.95 -7.42 15.39
CA PHE A 139 -2.20 -6.47 14.32
C PHE A 139 -3.49 -6.81 13.60
N ARG A 140 -4.22 -5.78 13.19
CA ARG A 140 -5.41 -5.94 12.34
C ARG A 140 -5.38 -4.97 11.18
N SER A 141 -5.85 -5.47 10.04
CA SER A 141 -6.04 -4.68 8.85
C SER A 141 -7.40 -3.98 8.86
N PHE A 142 -7.49 -2.81 8.23
CA PHE A 142 -8.78 -2.17 7.96
C PHE A 142 -9.55 -2.82 6.79
N ASP A 143 -9.00 -3.86 6.15
CA ASP A 143 -9.78 -4.75 5.27
C ASP A 143 -10.85 -5.56 6.03
N GLY A 144 -10.75 -5.65 7.36
CA GLY A 144 -11.67 -6.37 8.24
C GLY A 144 -11.47 -7.89 8.29
N VAL A 145 -10.44 -8.41 7.61
CA VAL A 145 -10.19 -9.86 7.44
C VAL A 145 -8.81 -10.25 7.94
N TYR A 146 -7.75 -9.50 7.58
CA TYR A 146 -6.39 -9.92 7.87
C TYR A 146 -6.00 -9.60 9.31
N THR A 147 -5.50 -10.63 10.01
CA THR A 147 -4.90 -10.54 11.34
C THR A 147 -3.47 -11.02 11.31
N GLU A 148 -2.65 -10.51 12.23
CA GLU A 148 -1.29 -11.00 12.43
C GLU A 148 -0.86 -10.84 13.89
N SER A 149 0.11 -11.63 14.34
CA SER A 149 0.73 -11.49 15.65
C SER A 149 2.24 -11.72 15.60
N LEU A 150 2.98 -10.94 16.40
CA LEU A 150 4.40 -11.13 16.64
C LEU A 150 4.67 -11.24 18.14
N PRO A 151 5.59 -12.12 18.56
CA PRO A 151 6.22 -12.00 19.87
C PRO A 151 6.82 -10.60 20.07
N LEU A 152 6.70 -10.05 21.29
CA LEU A 152 7.12 -8.67 21.59
C LEU A 152 8.61 -8.45 21.28
N ASN A 153 9.48 -9.42 21.53
CA ASN A 153 10.90 -9.32 21.18
C ASN A 153 11.16 -9.18 19.67
N GLN A 154 10.36 -9.84 18.83
CA GLN A 154 10.44 -9.69 17.37
C GLN A 154 9.85 -8.35 16.92
N ALA A 155 8.73 -7.92 17.52
CA ALA A 155 8.12 -6.61 17.27
C ALA A 155 9.07 -5.45 17.62
N MET A 156 9.89 -5.61 18.66
CA MET A 156 10.90 -4.64 19.11
C MET A 156 12.21 -4.67 18.30
N SER A 157 12.35 -5.56 17.31
CA SER A 157 13.57 -5.63 16.51
C SER A 157 13.72 -4.41 15.60
N ASN A 158 14.97 -3.99 15.33
CA ASN A 158 15.27 -2.89 14.40
C ASN A 158 14.81 -3.17 12.95
N GLY A 159 14.48 -4.42 12.63
CA GLY A 159 13.98 -4.83 11.31
C GLY A 159 12.46 -4.81 11.17
N THR A 160 11.72 -4.45 12.23
CA THR A 160 10.26 -4.41 12.22
C THR A 160 9.79 -2.96 12.15
N MET A 161 9.07 -2.61 11.07
CA MET A 161 8.73 -1.23 10.75
C MET A 161 7.25 -1.04 10.43
N LEU A 162 6.74 0.13 10.80
CA LEU A 162 5.51 0.70 10.26
C LEU A 162 5.89 1.54 9.04
N VAL A 163 5.60 1.01 7.86
CA VAL A 163 6.06 1.54 6.58
C VAL A 163 4.98 2.40 5.94
N THR A 164 5.35 3.64 5.60
CA THR A 164 4.52 4.61 4.88
C THR A 164 5.07 4.92 3.49
N HIS A 165 6.32 4.55 3.20
CA HIS A 165 6.99 4.79 1.92
C HIS A 165 7.74 3.53 1.45
N LEU A 166 7.76 3.32 0.15
CA LEU A 166 8.56 2.27 -0.50
C LEU A 166 9.37 2.92 -1.62
N ASP A 167 10.68 2.72 -1.62
CA ASP A 167 11.62 3.33 -2.57
C ASP A 167 11.53 4.87 -2.69
N GLY A 168 11.14 5.51 -1.59
CA GLY A 168 11.04 6.98 -1.50
C GLY A 168 9.75 7.57 -2.02
N VAL A 169 8.82 6.76 -2.51
CA VAL A 169 7.47 7.21 -2.86
C VAL A 169 6.46 6.79 -1.78
N PRO A 170 5.36 7.55 -1.58
CA PRO A 170 4.28 7.14 -0.68
C PRO A 170 3.80 5.73 -1.02
N LEU A 171 3.54 4.91 0.00
CA LEU A 171 3.18 3.51 -0.16
C LEU A 171 1.91 3.37 -1.01
N PRO A 172 1.99 2.71 -2.18
CA PRO A 172 0.82 2.49 -3.02
C PRO A 172 -0.25 1.65 -2.31
N LEU A 173 -1.50 1.80 -2.75
CA LEU A 173 -2.62 1.11 -2.13
C LEU A 173 -2.46 -0.41 -2.20
N GLU A 174 -2.06 -0.95 -3.35
CA GLU A 174 -1.83 -2.37 -3.61
C GLU A 174 -0.67 -2.95 -2.77
N HIS A 175 0.25 -2.09 -2.34
CA HIS A 175 1.35 -2.43 -1.44
C HIS A 175 0.99 -2.30 0.05
N GLY A 176 -0.22 -1.85 0.37
CA GLY A 176 -0.74 -1.72 1.72
C GLY A 176 -0.87 -0.29 2.23
N GLY A 177 -0.84 0.71 1.35
CA GLY A 177 -0.99 2.12 1.71
C GLY A 177 -2.31 2.42 2.44
N PRO A 178 -2.34 3.41 3.34
CA PRO A 178 -1.26 4.36 3.62
C PRO A 178 -0.23 3.86 4.63
N LEU A 179 -0.46 2.71 5.27
CA LEU A 179 0.42 2.16 6.29
C LEU A 179 0.38 0.63 6.28
N ARG A 180 1.56 0.01 6.31
CA ARG A 180 1.71 -1.44 6.50
C ARG A 180 2.70 -1.77 7.59
N LEU A 181 2.65 -3.00 8.08
CA LEU A 181 3.77 -3.62 8.78
C LEU A 181 4.77 -4.18 7.75
N PHE A 182 6.05 -4.07 8.07
CA PHE A 182 7.13 -4.84 7.44
C PHE A 182 7.95 -5.54 8.52
N VAL A 183 8.19 -6.83 8.35
CA VAL A 183 8.95 -7.68 9.29
C VAL A 183 10.14 -8.26 8.55
N ASN A 184 11.31 -7.64 8.73
CA ASN A 184 12.54 -8.15 8.13
C ASN A 184 12.85 -9.58 8.64
N LYS A 185 13.51 -10.39 7.81
CA LYS A 185 13.89 -11.79 8.07
C LYS A 185 12.69 -12.74 8.28
N SER A 186 11.47 -12.31 7.96
CA SER A 186 10.28 -13.15 7.89
C SER A 186 9.67 -13.14 6.50
N TYR A 187 8.93 -14.19 6.16
CA TYR A 187 8.15 -14.20 4.93
C TYR A 187 7.08 -13.11 4.92
N GLY A 188 6.76 -12.63 3.72
CA GLY A 188 5.90 -11.47 3.49
C GLY A 188 4.49 -11.56 4.07
N TYR A 189 4.00 -12.76 4.40
CA TYR A 189 2.69 -12.91 5.04
C TYR A 189 2.66 -12.35 6.48
N LYS A 190 3.80 -12.26 7.19
CA LYS A 190 3.87 -11.56 8.48
C LYS A 190 3.81 -10.04 8.35
N SER A 191 3.99 -9.51 7.15
CA SER A 191 4.04 -8.07 6.87
C SER A 191 2.66 -7.57 6.44
N ILE A 192 1.72 -7.52 7.38
CA ILE A 192 0.31 -7.15 7.15
C ILE A 192 0.16 -5.79 6.44
N LYS A 193 -0.76 -5.73 5.48
CA LYS A 193 -1.13 -4.52 4.71
C LYS A 193 -2.31 -3.79 5.34
N TRP A 194 -2.45 -2.49 5.03
CA TRP A 194 -3.61 -1.69 5.43
C TRP A 194 -3.81 -1.69 6.95
N LEU A 195 -2.73 -1.43 7.67
CA LEU A 195 -2.68 -1.56 9.11
C LEU A 195 -3.62 -0.56 9.78
N LYS A 196 -4.43 -1.04 10.72
CA LYS A 196 -5.41 -0.25 11.48
C LYS A 196 -5.08 -0.17 12.96
N ASP A 197 -4.59 -1.27 13.52
CA ASP A 197 -4.59 -1.52 14.95
C ASP A 197 -3.32 -2.28 15.36
N VAL A 198 -2.69 -1.82 16.44
CA VAL A 198 -1.55 -2.43 17.12
C VAL A 198 -1.94 -2.63 18.58
N GLU A 199 -2.14 -3.88 18.98
CA GLU A 199 -2.59 -4.24 20.31
C GLU A 199 -1.51 -5.04 21.05
N LEU A 200 -1.02 -4.50 22.16
CA LEU A 200 -0.14 -5.23 23.05
C LEU A 200 -0.93 -6.14 23.97
N SER A 201 -0.51 -7.38 24.10
CA SER A 201 -1.25 -8.43 24.81
C SER A 201 -0.30 -9.42 25.49
N ASN A 202 -0.82 -10.19 26.44
CA ASN A 202 -0.13 -11.34 27.03
C ASN A 202 -0.30 -12.62 26.18
N SER A 203 -1.19 -12.60 25.19
CA SER A 203 -1.46 -13.72 24.28
C SER A 203 -1.52 -13.28 22.81
N PRO A 204 -1.12 -14.15 21.86
CA PRO A 204 -1.23 -13.87 20.44
C PRO A 204 -2.69 -14.03 19.99
N ILE A 205 -3.04 -13.33 18.91
CA ILE A 205 -4.15 -13.74 18.04
C ILE A 205 -3.59 -14.61 16.92
N THR A 206 -4.42 -15.52 16.38
CA THR A 206 -4.03 -16.30 15.20
C THR A 206 -3.94 -15.40 13.97
N GLY A 207 -2.80 -15.45 13.28
CA GLY A 207 -2.60 -14.75 12.01
C GLY A 207 -3.45 -15.36 10.89
N TYR A 208 -3.75 -14.57 9.85
CA TYR A 208 -4.61 -15.03 8.74
C TYR A 208 -4.09 -16.34 8.13
N TRP A 209 -2.82 -16.38 7.72
CA TRP A 209 -2.22 -17.58 7.11
C TRP A 209 -1.94 -18.71 8.10
N GLU A 210 -1.81 -18.41 9.39
CA GLU A 210 -1.66 -19.43 10.43
C GLU A 210 -2.92 -20.29 10.53
N ASN A 211 -4.12 -19.73 10.28
CA ASN A 211 -5.36 -20.49 10.15
C ASN A 211 -5.34 -21.49 8.98
N TYR A 212 -4.45 -21.29 7.99
CA TYR A 212 -4.25 -22.16 6.84
C TYR A 212 -3.00 -23.03 6.97
N GLY A 213 -2.42 -23.14 8.18
CA GLY A 213 -1.30 -24.04 8.48
C GLY A 213 0.09 -23.47 8.21
N TYR A 214 0.22 -22.16 7.94
CA TYR A 214 1.54 -21.54 7.81
C TYR A 214 2.21 -21.34 9.18
N PRO A 215 3.55 -21.49 9.28
CA PRO A 215 4.27 -21.31 10.55
C PRO A 215 4.16 -19.88 11.12
N ALA A 216 3.98 -19.76 12.43
CA ALA A 216 3.85 -18.45 13.08
C ALA A 216 5.16 -17.64 13.10
N ASP A 217 6.32 -18.32 13.16
CA ASP A 217 7.64 -17.67 13.20
C ASP A 217 8.10 -17.15 11.82
N ALA A 218 7.58 -17.78 10.75
CA ALA A 218 7.76 -17.42 9.35
C ALA A 218 9.22 -17.13 8.95
N ARG A 219 10.17 -17.80 9.60
CA ARG A 219 11.60 -17.53 9.39
C ARG A 219 12.00 -17.91 7.98
N ILE A 220 12.75 -17.01 7.34
CA ILE A 220 13.40 -17.31 6.08
C ILE A 220 14.62 -18.19 6.38
N PRO A 221 14.77 -19.36 5.75
CA PRO A 221 15.96 -20.19 5.91
C PRO A 221 17.23 -19.38 5.61
N GLN A 222 18.24 -19.48 6.47
CA GLN A 222 19.55 -18.92 6.17
C GLN A 222 20.22 -19.83 5.14
N SER A 223 20.56 -19.27 3.98
CA SER A 223 21.42 -19.91 2.96
C SER A 223 22.88 -19.81 3.34
#